data_AF-A0A7C3WE34-F1
#
_entry.id   AF-A0A7C3WE34-F1
#
_cell.length_a   1.000
_cell.length_b   1.000
_cell.length_c   1.000
_cell.angle_alpha   90.00
_cell.angle_beta   90.00
_cell.angle_gamma   90.00
#
_symmetry.space_group_name_H-M   'P 1'
#
loop_
_entity.id
_entity.type
_entity.pdbx_description
1 polymer ?
#
loop_
_entity_poly.entity_id
_entity_poly.type
_entity_poly.pdbx_seq_one_letter_code
_entity_poly.pdbx_strand_id
1 'polypeptide(L)'
;GNVRELRNVMERAVILETATEVAPENLPDFQLETRLRKSEPNPGLAACSLGERMNNYERELIRGLLERNHGNLSKTAEQLRISRHALRYRLHRLKIDTNQSFEEETAQPSGKESA
;
A
#
# COMPACT_ATOMS: atom_id res chain seq x y z
N GLY A 1 -15.07 26.74 3.70
CA GLY A 1 -15.83 27.96 3.38
C GLY A 1 -17.29 27.59 3.26
N ASN A 2 -18.01 27.65 4.37
CA ASN A 2 -19.30 26.98 4.57
C ASN A 2 -20.33 27.26 3.46
N VAL A 3 -20.39 28.50 2.95
CA VAL A 3 -21.28 28.89 1.85
C VAL A 3 -20.91 28.21 0.52
N ARG A 4 -19.61 28.12 0.21
CA ARG A 4 -19.12 27.44 -1.00
C ARG A 4 -19.34 25.92 -0.90
N GLU A 5 -19.22 25.37 0.31
CA GLU A 5 -19.48 23.95 0.55
C GLU A 5 -20.95 23.61 0.38
N LEU A 6 -21.85 24.43 0.92
CA LEU A 6 -23.29 24.27 0.74
C LEU A 6 -23.66 24.32 -0.75
N ARG A 7 -23.10 25.26 -1.50
CA ARG A 7 -23.27 25.33 -2.97
C ARG A 7 -22.88 24.02 -3.65
N ASN A 8 -21.66 23.52 -3.40
CA ASN A 8 -21.18 22.28 -4.02
C ASN A 8 -22.02 21.06 -3.65
N VAL A 9 -22.56 21.02 -2.43
CA VAL A 9 -23.47 19.95 -2.01
C VAL A 9 -24.78 20.03 -2.76
N MET A 10 -25.36 21.24 -2.89
CA MET A 10 -26.62 21.42 -3.59
C MET A 10 -26.51 21.19 -5.09
N GLU A 11 -25.41 21.62 -5.72
CA GLU A 11 -25.12 21.31 -7.12
C GLU A 11 -25.06 19.80 -7.36
N ARG A 12 -24.35 19.05 -6.51
CA ARG A 12 -24.28 17.58 -6.62
C ARG A 12 -25.62 16.91 -6.38
N ALA A 13 -26.38 17.36 -5.39
CA ALA A 13 -27.71 16.81 -5.11
C ALA A 13 -28.63 16.97 -6.32
N VAL A 14 -28.62 18.14 -6.97
CA VAL A 14 -29.40 18.39 -8.20
C VAL A 14 -28.93 17.54 -9.38
N ILE A 15 -27.63 17.30 -9.52
CA ILE A 15 -27.08 16.45 -10.60
C ILE A 15 -27.49 14.98 -10.44
N LEU A 16 -27.53 14.49 -9.20
CA LEU A 16 -27.79 13.09 -8.89
C LEU A 16 -29.28 12.78 -8.76
N GLU A 17 -30.11 13.79 -8.48
CA GLU A 17 -31.55 13.63 -8.35
C GLU A 17 -32.19 13.37 -9.71
N THR A 18 -33.13 12.42 -9.71
CA THR A 18 -33.91 12.06 -10.91
C THR A 18 -35.35 12.55 -10.81
N ALA A 19 -35.80 12.93 -9.61
CA ALA A 19 -37.10 13.53 -9.35
C ALA A 19 -37.06 15.07 -9.44
N THR A 20 -38.24 15.69 -9.35
CA THR A 20 -38.41 17.15 -9.31
C THR A 20 -38.09 17.76 -7.94
N GLU A 21 -38.02 16.94 -6.89
CA GLU A 21 -37.73 17.35 -5.51
C GLU A 21 -36.60 16.51 -4.94
N VAL A 22 -35.70 17.14 -4.18
CA VAL A 22 -34.59 16.45 -3.52
C VAL A 22 -35.05 15.96 -2.15
N ALA A 23 -35.11 14.64 -1.98
CA ALA A 23 -35.45 14.03 -0.69
C ALA A 23 -34.24 14.04 0.28
N PRO A 24 -34.46 14.08 1.61
CA PRO A 24 -33.38 14.06 2.60
C PRO A 24 -32.45 12.86 2.47
N GLU A 25 -32.96 11.69 2.09
CA GLU A 25 -32.15 10.49 1.82
C GLU A 25 -31.17 10.63 0.65
N ASN A 26 -31.40 11.59 -0.26
CA ASN A 26 -30.56 11.81 -1.44
C ASN A 26 -29.48 12.88 -1.19
N LEU A 27 -29.49 13.51 -0.01
CA LEU A 27 -28.41 14.39 0.42
C LEU A 27 -27.20 13.57 0.88
N PRO A 28 -25.97 14.02 0.59
CA PRO A 28 -24.78 13.32 1.05
C PRO A 28 -24.74 13.28 2.59
N ASP A 29 -24.30 12.15 3.14
CA ASP A 29 -24.00 12.06 4.56
C ASP A 29 -22.82 12.98 4.90
N PHE A 30 -23.15 14.15 5.47
CA PHE A 30 -22.18 15.16 5.84
C PHE A 30 -21.17 14.67 6.89
N GLN A 31 -21.54 13.71 7.75
CA GLN A 31 -20.61 13.12 8.72
C GLN A 31 -19.60 12.21 8.00
N LEU A 32 -20.07 11.42 7.03
CA LEU A 32 -19.21 10.59 6.19
C LEU A 32 -18.30 11.45 5.30
N GLU A 33 -18.82 12.49 4.64
CA GLU A 33 -18.02 13.41 3.83
C GLU A 33 -16.93 14.11 4.64
N THR A 34 -17.24 14.52 5.87
CA THR A 34 -16.26 15.14 6.77
C THR A 34 -15.15 14.18 7.13
N ARG A 35 -15.46 12.90 7.36
CA ARG A 35 -14.45 11.85 7.61
C ARG A 35 -13.58 11.59 6.38
N LEU A 36 -14.18 11.48 5.19
CA LEU A 36 -13.46 11.26 3.94
C LEU A 36 -12.56 12.44 3.57
N ARG A 37 -12.99 13.69 3.83
CA ARG A 37 -12.16 14.88 3.64
C ARG A 37 -11.01 15.00 4.65
N LYS A 38 -11.17 14.44 5.85
CA LYS A 38 -10.11 14.35 6.87
C LYS A 38 -9.06 13.28 6.57
N SER A 39 -9.34 12.37 5.64
CA SER A 39 -8.27 11.60 5.00
C SER A 39 -7.50 12.56 4.13
N GLU A 40 -6.55 13.29 4.72
CA GLU A 40 -5.63 14.09 3.94
C GLU A 40 -5.02 13.21 2.83
N PRO A 41 -4.93 13.71 1.59
CA PRO A 41 -4.14 13.02 0.59
C PRO A 41 -2.74 12.90 1.19
N ASN A 42 -2.29 11.68 1.49
CA ASN A 42 -1.01 11.44 2.14
C ASN A 42 0.06 12.24 1.37
N PRO A 43 0.63 13.33 1.93
CA PRO A 43 1.51 14.22 1.18
C PRO A 43 2.75 13.48 0.65
N GLY A 44 3.11 12.36 1.28
CA GLY A 44 4.15 11.46 0.81
C GLY A 44 3.84 10.81 -0.55
N LEU A 45 2.56 10.68 -0.93
CA LEU A 45 2.18 10.20 -2.26
C LEU A 45 2.33 11.27 -3.34
N ALA A 46 2.44 12.57 -3.05
CA ALA A 46 2.65 13.57 -4.10
C ALA A 46 4.14 13.75 -4.42
N ALA A 47 5.01 13.64 -3.41
CA ALA A 47 6.44 13.96 -3.52
C ALA A 47 7.35 12.78 -3.90
N CYS A 48 6.87 11.53 -3.83
CA CYS A 48 7.70 10.35 -4.10
C CYS A 48 7.77 9.99 -5.59
N SER A 49 8.95 9.58 -6.05
CA SER A 49 9.13 9.02 -7.40
C SER A 49 8.31 7.72 -7.57
N LEU A 50 8.05 7.30 -8.82
CA LEU A 50 7.37 6.02 -9.10
C LEU A 50 8.12 4.85 -8.44
N GLY A 51 9.46 4.88 -8.45
CA GLY A 51 10.29 3.85 -7.84
C GLY A 51 10.08 3.76 -6.33
N GLU A 52 10.02 4.89 -5.63
CA GLU A 52 9.78 4.93 -4.19
C GLU A 52 8.38 4.40 -3.82
N ARG A 53 7.36 4.73 -4.62
CA ARG A 53 6.01 4.19 -4.41
C ARG A 53 5.96 2.68 -4.59
N MET A 54 6.60 2.17 -5.64
CA MET A 54 6.67 0.74 -5.87
C MET A 54 7.41 0.03 -4.73
N ASN A 55 8.50 0.62 -4.24
CA ASN A 55 9.24 0.10 -3.08
C ASN A 55 8.39 0.13 -1.80
N ASN A 56 7.61 1.20 -1.57
CA ASN A 56 6.74 1.29 -0.40
C ASN A 56 5.61 0.26 -0.46
N TYR A 57 4.96 0.12 -1.61
CA TYR A 57 3.94 -0.91 -1.82
C TYR A 57 4.52 -2.32 -1.65
N GLU A 58 5.69 -2.59 -2.22
CA GLU A 58 6.38 -3.87 -2.05
C GLU A 58 6.71 -4.13 -0.58
N ARG A 59 7.15 -3.10 0.17
CA ARG A 59 7.45 -3.20 1.60
C ARG A 59 6.21 -3.55 2.42
N GLU A 60 5.10 -2.85 2.20
CA GLU A 60 3.83 -3.09 2.90
C GLU A 60 3.29 -4.49 2.61
N LEU A 61 3.35 -4.92 1.34
CA LEU A 61 2.92 -6.25 0.94
C LEU A 61 3.73 -7.35 1.62
N ILE A 62 5.06 -7.27 1.57
CA ILE A 62 5.94 -8.26 2.19
C ILE A 62 5.75 -8.29 3.70
N ARG A 63 5.66 -7.12 4.35
CA ARG A 63 5.44 -7.01 5.80
C ARG A 63 4.13 -7.63 6.23
N GLY A 64 3.03 -7.29 5.55
CA GLY A 64 1.70 -7.85 5.87
C GLY A 64 1.66 -9.37 5.70
N LEU A 65 2.35 -9.92 4.70
CA LEU A 65 2.43 -11.37 4.53
C LEU A 65 3.34 -12.05 5.56
N LEU A 66 4.45 -11.41 5.94
CA LEU A 66 5.30 -11.92 7.03
C LEU A 66 4.55 -11.94 8.36
N GLU A 67 3.80 -10.88 8.68
CA GLU A 67 2.98 -10.82 9.90
C GLU A 67 1.92 -11.94 9.93
N ARG A 68 1.20 -12.13 8.81
CA ARG A 68 0.21 -13.23 8.67
C ARG A 68 0.83 -14.62 8.77
N ASN A 69 2.06 -14.78 8.26
CA ASN A 69 2.77 -16.05 8.28
C ASN A 69 3.68 -16.21 9.51
N HIS A 70 3.54 -15.37 10.53
CA HIS A 70 4.35 -15.39 11.76
C HIS A 70 5.87 -15.38 11.51
N GLY A 71 6.32 -14.62 10.52
CA GLY A 71 7.73 -14.53 10.14
C GLY A 71 8.26 -15.73 9.34
N ASN A 72 7.39 -16.67 8.91
CA ASN A 72 7.82 -17.80 8.09
C ASN A 72 8.13 -17.37 6.65
N LEU A 73 9.43 -17.21 6.35
CA LEU A 73 9.92 -16.82 5.03
C LEU A 73 9.57 -17.81 3.92
N SER A 74 9.58 -19.12 4.19
CA SER A 74 9.27 -20.13 3.16
C SER A 74 7.82 -20.03 2.72
N LYS A 75 6.89 -19.95 3.68
CA LYS A 75 5.45 -19.76 3.41
C LYS A 75 5.17 -18.42 2.72
N THR A 76 5.86 -17.37 3.14
CA THR A 76 5.72 -16.03 2.54
C THR A 76 6.22 -16.00 1.10
N ALA A 77 7.36 -16.64 0.81
CA ALA A 77 7.90 -16.74 -0.54
C ALA A 77 6.99 -17.57 -1.48
N GLU A 78 6.44 -18.68 -0.97
CA GLU A 78 5.47 -19.50 -1.69
C GLU A 78 4.20 -18.71 -2.03
N GLN A 79 3.65 -17.96 -1.07
CA GLN A 79 2.47 -17.13 -1.27
C GLN A 79 2.72 -15.97 -2.26
N LEU A 80 3.93 -15.41 -2.25
CA LEU A 80 4.39 -14.41 -3.23
C LEU A 80 4.79 -15.02 -4.57
N ARG A 81 4.83 -16.34 -4.70
CA ARG A 81 5.30 -17.09 -5.89
C ARG A 81 6.69 -16.70 -6.34
N ILE A 82 7.59 -16.48 -5.39
CA ILE A 82 9.01 -16.20 -5.64
C ILE A 82 9.89 -17.18 -4.88
N SER A 83 11.15 -17.31 -5.29
CA SER A 83 12.10 -18.13 -4.55
C SER A 83 12.41 -17.50 -3.18
N ARG A 84 12.74 -18.33 -2.19
CA ARG A 84 13.19 -17.85 -0.87
C ARG A 84 14.40 -16.91 -0.98
N HIS A 85 15.30 -17.18 -1.93
CA HIS A 85 16.44 -16.31 -2.23
C HIS A 85 16.00 -14.93 -2.77
N ALA A 86 15.04 -14.88 -3.70
CA ALA A 86 14.50 -13.64 -4.23
C ALA A 86 13.79 -12.81 -3.14
N LEU A 87 13.06 -13.47 -2.23
CA LEU A 87 12.45 -12.80 -1.08
C LEU A 87 13.52 -12.21 -0.15
N ARG A 88 14.58 -12.95 0.18
CA ARG A 88 15.72 -12.44 0.99
C ARG A 88 16.36 -11.21 0.37
N TYR A 89 16.66 -11.27 -0.93
CA TYR A 89 17.22 -10.13 -1.65
C TYR A 89 16.32 -8.88 -1.57
N ARG A 90 15.00 -9.06 -1.72
CA ARG A 90 14.03 -7.97 -1.60
C ARG A 90 13.95 -7.40 -0.18
N LEU A 91 13.99 -8.25 0.86
CA LEU A 91 14.03 -7.82 2.26
C LEU A 91 15.25 -6.93 2.54
N HIS A 92 16.43 -7.36 2.08
CA HIS A 92 17.66 -6.59 2.23
C HIS A 92 17.58 -5.26 1.46
N ARG A 93 17.15 -5.29 0.20
CA ARG A 93 16.99 -4.08 -0.64
C ARG A 93 16.00 -3.08 -0.05
N LEU A 94 14.92 -3.55 0.56
CA LEU A 94 13.86 -2.71 1.15
C LEU A 94 14.12 -2.34 2.61
N LYS A 95 15.24 -2.81 3.19
CA LYS A 95 15.64 -2.64 4.60
C LYS A 95 14.54 -3.06 5.57
N ILE A 96 13.98 -4.26 5.35
CA ILE A 96 12.97 -4.85 6.21
C ILE A 96 13.69 -5.75 7.22
N ASP A 97 13.79 -5.29 8.46
CA ASP A 97 14.40 -6.05 9.55
C ASP A 97 13.50 -7.22 9.96
N THR A 98 13.77 -8.39 9.40
CA THR A 98 13.30 -9.66 9.97
C THR A 98 14.23 -10.03 11.13
N ASN A 99 13.66 -10.28 12.31
CA ASN A 99 14.34 -10.53 13.59
C ASN A 99 15.10 -11.88 13.65
N GLN A 100 15.61 -12.36 12.52
CA GLN A 100 16.49 -13.52 12.39
C GLN A 100 17.82 -13.00 11.87
N SER A 101 18.86 -13.11 12.70
CA SER A 101 20.25 -12.93 12.31
C SER A 101 20.57 -13.89 11.16
N PHE A 102 20.70 -13.36 9.95
CA PHE A 102 21.04 -14.15 8.77
C PHE A 102 22.51 -13.95 8.47
N GLU A 103 23.31 -14.95 8.86
CA GLU A 103 24.71 -15.04 8.46
C GLU A 103 24.80 -15.10 6.93
N GLU A 104 25.66 -14.23 6.40
CA GLU A 104 26.05 -14.19 5.01
C GLU A 104 26.83 -15.46 4.66
N GLU A 105 26.15 -16.44 4.07
CA GLU A 105 26.83 -17.40 3.22
C GLU A 105 26.85 -16.82 1.79
N THR A 106 27.81 -15.91 1.58
CA THR A 106 28.22 -15.53 0.23
C THR A 106 28.67 -16.80 -0.48
N ALA A 107 27.87 -17.27 -1.43
CA ALA A 107 28.24 -18.39 -2.28
C ALA A 107 29.50 -18.03 -3.07
N GLN A 108 30.66 -18.50 -2.58
CA GLN A 108 31.88 -18.68 -3.35
C GLN A 108 31.54 -19.55 -4.58
N PRO A 109 31.86 -19.14 -5.82
CA PRO A 109 31.93 -20.07 -6.93
C PRO A 109 33.31 -20.74 -6.90
N SER A 110 33.47 -21.80 -6.10
CA SER A 110 34.65 -22.66 -6.18
C SER A 110 34.38 -23.87 -7.07
N GLY A 111 35.12 -23.95 -8.18
CA GLY A 111 35.54 -25.21 -8.79
C GLY A 111 34.97 -25.48 -10.18
N LYS A 112 35.78 -25.23 -11.21
CA LYS A 112 36.64 -26.30 -11.76
C LYS A 112 37.74 -25.71 -12.64
N GLU A 113 38.97 -25.87 -12.16
CA GLU A 113 40.21 -25.85 -12.92
C GLU A 113 40.29 -27.03 -13.93
N SER A 114 41.10 -26.80 -14.97
CA SER A 114 41.88 -27.77 -15.74
C SER A 114 41.19 -28.63 -16.82
N ALA A 115 41.45 -28.27 -18.08
CA ALA A 115 42.36 -29.01 -18.96
C ALA A 115 42.87 -28.08 -20.07
#